data_AF-A0A2H5ZX11-F1
#
_entry.id   AF-A0A2H5ZX11-F1
#
_cell.length_a   1.000
_cell.length_b   1.000
_cell.length_c   1.000
_cell.angle_alpha   90.00
_cell.angle_beta   90.00
_cell.angle_gamma   90.00
#
_symmetry.space_group_name_H-M   'P 1'
#
loop_
_entity.id
_entity.type
_entity.pdbx_description
1 polymer ?
#
loop_
_entity_poly.entity_id
_entity_poly.type
_entity_poly.pdbx_seq_one_letter_code
_entity_poly.pdbx_strand_id
1 'polypeptide(L)'
;MVLFLFVIMLLHAQDPERRPSPVGAQWALAVPLGLLLWAALTYASFGLPANVRPAPRDFGAVGSVGRELFGTFLLPFEVASVLLLVAIVAAVVLGSAPARPRVTSPRERVGAGDRR
;
A
#
# COMPACT_ATOMS: atom_id res chain seq x y z
N MET A 1 -10.39 -1.33 2.90
CA MET A 1 -10.77 -2.56 2.16
C MET A 1 -11.47 -2.27 0.84
N VAL A 2 -12.30 -1.22 0.73
CA VAL A 2 -13.04 -0.89 -0.51
C VAL A 2 -12.12 -0.57 -1.71
N LEU A 3 -11.07 0.24 -1.53
CA LEU A 3 -10.15 0.59 -2.63
C LEU A 3 -9.51 -0.63 -3.30
N PHE A 4 -9.13 -1.64 -2.50
CA PHE A 4 -8.52 -2.86 -3.04
C PHE A 4 -9.51 -3.65 -3.91
N LEU A 5 -10.76 -3.80 -3.45
CA LEU A 5 -11.82 -4.44 -4.24
C LEU A 5 -12.08 -3.69 -5.56
N PHE A 6 -12.06 -2.36 -5.52
CA PHE A 6 -12.18 -1.54 -6.70
C PHE A 6 -11.01 -1.79 -7.68
N VAL A 7 -9.78 -1.84 -7.18
CA VAL A 7 -8.59 -2.08 -8.01
C VAL A 7 -8.59 -3.48 -8.64
N ILE A 8 -8.90 -4.55 -7.89
CA ILE A 8 -8.96 -5.92 -8.47
C ILE A 8 -10.17 -6.12 -9.40
N MET A 9 -11.21 -5.30 -9.28
CA MET A 9 -12.34 -5.34 -10.20
C MET A 9 -12.01 -4.61 -11.51
N LEU A 10 -11.29 -3.47 -11.41
CA LEU A 10 -10.76 -2.78 -12.58
C LEU A 10 -9.67 -3.61 -13.29
N LEU A 11 -8.79 -4.24 -12.51
CA LEU A 11 -7.82 -5.20 -12.99
C LEU A 11 -8.52 -6.54 -13.16
N HIS A 12 -9.27 -6.69 -14.25
CA HIS A 12 -9.97 -7.91 -14.59
C HIS A 12 -8.98 -9.08 -14.62
N ALA A 13 -8.85 -9.80 -13.50
CA ALA A 13 -7.89 -10.87 -13.29
C ALA A 13 -8.33 -12.13 -14.05
N GLN A 14 -8.36 -12.03 -15.38
CA GLN A 14 -8.57 -13.14 -16.31
C GLN A 14 -7.21 -13.80 -16.50
N ASP A 15 -6.83 -14.66 -15.56
CA ASP A 15 -6.10 -15.90 -15.81
C ASP A 15 -5.64 -16.44 -14.45
N PRO A 16 -6.38 -17.38 -13.83
CA PRO A 16 -5.79 -18.24 -12.83
C PRO A 16 -4.70 -19.05 -13.54
N GLU A 17 -3.47 -18.57 -13.44
CA GLU A 17 -2.24 -19.14 -13.98
C GLU A 17 -2.29 -20.69 -13.86
N ARG A 18 -2.60 -21.39 -14.95
CA ARG A 18 -2.47 -22.86 -15.07
C ARG A 18 -1.00 -23.26 -15.23
N ARG A 19 -0.08 -22.52 -14.62
CA ARG A 19 1.33 -22.92 -14.55
C ARG A 19 1.53 -23.68 -13.25
N PRO A 20 2.12 -24.89 -13.26
CA PRO A 20 2.57 -25.53 -12.03
C PRO A 20 3.59 -24.59 -11.40
N SER A 21 3.16 -23.89 -10.36
CA SER A 21 4.02 -22.93 -9.68
C SER A 21 5.10 -23.70 -8.91
N PRO A 22 6.35 -23.24 -8.87
CA PRO A 22 7.41 -23.86 -8.09
C PRO A 22 7.21 -23.71 -6.56
N VAL A 23 5.98 -23.39 -6.12
CA VAL A 23 5.61 -23.15 -4.73
C VAL A 23 5.95 -24.31 -3.82
N GLY A 24 5.98 -25.55 -4.31
CA GLY A 24 6.30 -26.73 -3.50
C GLY A 24 7.62 -26.62 -2.72
N ALA A 25 8.66 -26.06 -3.35
CA ALA A 25 9.94 -25.81 -2.68
C ALA A 25 9.88 -24.62 -1.71
N GLN A 26 9.05 -23.62 -1.99
CA GLN A 26 8.84 -22.46 -1.10
C GLN A 26 8.08 -22.86 0.17
N TRP A 27 7.12 -23.78 0.08
CA TRP A 27 6.38 -24.31 1.23
C TRP A 27 7.31 -24.99 2.25
N ALA A 28 8.33 -25.71 1.77
CA ALA A 28 9.31 -26.37 2.62
C ALA A 28 10.11 -25.39 3.50
N LEU A 29 10.28 -24.13 3.06
CA LEU A 29 10.96 -23.08 3.85
C LEU A 29 9.97 -22.17 4.57
N ALA A 30 8.83 -21.84 3.96
CA ALA A 30 7.83 -20.94 4.51
C ALA A 30 7.18 -21.49 5.78
N VAL A 31 6.85 -22.78 5.81
CA VAL A 31 6.24 -23.44 6.98
C VAL A 31 7.17 -23.42 8.20
N PRO A 32 8.43 -23.93 8.14
CA PRO A 32 9.29 -23.90 9.31
C PRO A 32 9.67 -22.47 9.72
N LEU A 33 9.84 -21.54 8.77
CA LEU A 33 10.16 -20.15 9.12
C LEU A 33 8.97 -19.45 9.80
N GLY A 34 7.75 -19.69 9.32
CA GLY A 34 6.52 -19.17 9.95
C GLY A 34 6.32 -19.76 11.35
N LEU A 35 6.53 -21.08 11.50
CA LEU A 35 6.44 -21.74 12.80
C LEU A 35 7.53 -21.26 13.77
N LEU A 36 8.75 -21.06 13.28
CA LEU A 36 9.86 -20.50 14.06
C LEU A 36 9.52 -19.07 14.53
N LEU A 37 9.02 -18.21 13.65
CA LEU A 37 8.63 -16.85 14.00
C LEU A 37 7.51 -16.84 15.05
N TRP A 38 6.51 -17.71 14.89
CA TRP A 38 5.43 -17.87 15.85
C TRP A 38 5.93 -18.38 17.21
N ALA A 39 6.81 -19.39 17.21
CA ALA A 39 7.44 -19.92 18.42
C ALA A 39 8.32 -18.87 19.11
N ALA A 40 9.06 -18.06 18.35
CA ALA A 40 9.86 -16.97 18.88
C ALA A 40 9.01 -15.87 19.52
N LEU A 41 7.91 -15.47 18.87
CA LEU A 41 6.97 -14.47 19.41
C LEU A 41 6.29 -14.95 20.70
N THR A 42 5.88 -16.22 20.73
CA THR A 42 5.25 -16.82 21.91
C THR A 42 6.25 -16.98 23.06
N TYR A 43 7.46 -17.47 22.77
CA TYR A 43 8.52 -17.55 23.77
C TYR A 43 8.86 -16.16 24.35
N ALA A 44 9.00 -15.15 23.49
CA ALA A 44 9.26 -13.77 23.91
C ALA A 44 8.12 -13.18 24.76
N SER A 45 6.87 -13.60 24.53
CA SER A 45 5.72 -13.09 25.28
C SER A 45 5.54 -13.73 26.66
N PHE A 46 5.98 -14.98 26.87
CA PHE A 46 5.92 -15.65 28.18
C PHE A 46 6.78 -14.98 29.26
N GLY A 47 7.86 -14.27 28.87
CA GLY A 47 8.74 -13.57 29.81
C GLY A 47 8.27 -12.17 30.22
N LEU A 48 7.18 -11.67 29.63
CA LEU A 48 6.70 -10.32 29.90
C LEU A 48 5.82 -10.33 31.17
N PRO A 49 6.15 -9.53 32.21
CA PRO A 49 5.27 -9.36 33.35
C PRO A 49 3.93 -8.77 32.87
N ALA A 50 2.85 -9.50 33.09
CA ALA A 50 1.50 -9.04 32.78
C ALA A 50 1.09 -7.95 33.79
N ASN A 51 1.53 -6.72 33.56
CA ASN A 51 1.07 -5.55 34.31
C ASN A 51 -0.35 -5.18 33.86
N VAL A 52 -1.32 -5.98 34.27
CA VAL A 52 -2.74 -5.73 34.01
C VAL A 52 -3.22 -4.64 34.97
N ARG A 53 -2.94 -3.38 34.62
CA ARG A 53 -3.54 -2.22 35.29
C ARG A 53 -4.93 -1.95 34.70
N PRO A 54 -5.93 -1.63 35.52
CA PRO A 54 -7.23 -1.15 35.02
C PRO A 54 -7.01 0.06 34.12
N ALA A 55 -7.55 -0.01 32.90
CA ALA A 55 -7.51 1.12 31.99
C ALA A 55 -8.30 2.30 32.59
N PRO A 56 -7.79 3.54 32.49
CA PRO A 56 -8.55 4.74 32.88
C PRO A 56 -9.89 4.82 32.15
N ARG A 57 -10.89 5.48 32.74
CA ARG A 57 -12.23 5.63 32.14
C ARG A 57 -12.21 6.29 30.75
N ASP A 58 -11.23 7.15 30.51
CA ASP A 58 -11.06 7.88 29.24
C ASP A 58 -10.07 7.19 28.29
N PHE A 59 -9.66 5.96 28.59
CA PHE A 59 -8.76 5.20 27.73
C PHE A 59 -9.41 4.95 26.36
N GLY A 60 -8.73 5.38 25.28
CA GLY A 60 -9.25 5.28 23.92
C GLY A 60 -10.27 6.37 23.54
N ALA A 61 -10.58 7.32 24.43
CA ALA A 61 -11.37 8.49 24.05
C ALA A 61 -10.59 9.34 23.01
N VAL A 62 -11.31 9.90 22.02
CA VAL A 62 -10.68 10.71 20.96
C VAL A 62 -9.83 11.85 21.54
N GLY A 63 -10.32 12.49 22.61
CA GLY A 63 -9.59 13.56 23.29
C GLY A 63 -8.33 13.10 24.02
N SER A 64 -8.27 11.88 24.56
CA SER A 64 -7.07 11.36 25.22
C SER A 64 -6.01 10.95 24.20
N VAL A 65 -6.42 10.30 23.11
CA VAL A 65 -5.53 9.94 22.00
C VAL A 65 -4.99 11.20 21.31
N GLY A 66 -5.84 12.20 21.07
CA GLY A 66 -5.43 13.47 20.46
C GLY A 66 -4.36 14.19 21.27
N ARG A 67 -4.48 14.22 22.61
CA ARG A 67 -3.46 14.83 23.47
C ARG A 67 -2.10 14.15 23.35
N GLU A 68 -2.05 12.82 23.25
CA GLU A 68 -0.79 12.09 23.05
C GLU A 68 -0.23 12.29 21.63
N LEU A 69 -1.09 12.25 20.60
CA LEU A 69 -0.68 12.44 19.21
C LEU A 69 -0.09 13.83 18.94
N PHE A 70 -0.66 14.88 19.54
CA PHE A 70 -0.18 16.27 19.38
C PHE A 70 0.73 16.74 20.52
N GLY A 71 1.00 15.88 21.50
CA GLY A 71 1.96 16.13 22.59
C GLY A 71 3.21 15.30 22.36
N THR A 72 3.27 14.14 23.03
CA THR A 72 4.42 13.21 23.00
C THR A 72 4.76 12.73 21.58
N PHE A 73 3.76 12.49 20.74
CA PHE A 73 3.91 11.93 19.39
C PHE A 73 3.77 12.97 18.27
N LEU A 74 3.98 14.26 18.57
CA LEU A 74 3.84 15.34 17.58
C LEU A 74 4.74 15.12 16.36
N LEU A 75 6.03 14.82 16.58
CA LEU A 75 6.99 14.60 15.49
C LEU A 75 6.66 13.35 14.64
N PRO A 76 6.41 12.16 15.23
CA PRO A 76 5.95 11.00 14.47
C PRO A 76 4.66 11.24 13.67
N PHE A 77 3.70 11.98 14.25
CA PHE A 77 2.47 12.36 13.56
C PHE A 77 2.75 13.23 12.33
N GLU A 78 3.63 14.21 12.46
CA GLU A 78 4.02 15.10 11.35
C GLU A 78 4.68 14.31 10.21
N VAL A 79 5.61 13.40 10.53
CA VAL A 79 6.24 12.52 9.54
C VAL A 79 5.19 11.67 8.82
N ALA A 80 4.21 11.10 9.54
CA ALA A 80 3.11 10.37 8.93
C ALA A 80 2.29 11.25 7.98
N SER A 81 2.04 12.52 8.34
CA SER A 81 1.29 13.45 7.48
C SER A 81 2.04 13.78 6.18
N VAL A 82 3.36 13.97 6.25
CA VAL A 82 4.22 14.15 5.07
C VAL A 82 4.26 12.88 4.23
N LEU A 83 4.35 11.69 4.84
CA LEU A 83 4.30 10.42 4.13
C LEU A 83 2.96 10.24 3.38
N LEU A 84 1.84 10.65 3.98
CA LEU A 84 0.54 10.64 3.32
C LEU A 84 0.49 11.63 2.15
N LEU A 85 1.03 12.84 2.31
CA LEU A 85 1.15 13.81 1.23
C LEU A 85 1.97 13.25 0.06
N VAL A 86 3.14 12.69 0.36
CA VAL A 86 4.02 12.05 -0.64
C VAL A 86 3.31 10.88 -1.32
N ALA A 87 2.55 10.06 -0.59
CA ALA A 87 1.80 8.95 -1.15
C ALA A 87 0.74 9.42 -2.15
N ILE A 88 0.02 10.51 -1.86
CA ILE A 88 -0.96 11.10 -2.78
C ILE A 88 -0.25 11.62 -4.05
N VAL A 89 0.84 12.38 -3.89
CA VAL A 89 1.62 12.88 -5.02
C VAL A 89 2.14 11.73 -5.88
N ALA A 90 2.70 10.69 -5.25
CA ALA A 90 3.20 9.51 -5.93
C ALA A 90 2.09 8.79 -6.70
N ALA A 91 0.91 8.62 -6.11
CA ALA A 91 -0.24 7.99 -6.77
C ALA A 91 -0.71 8.79 -8.00
N VAL A 92 -0.74 10.14 -7.91
CA VAL A 92 -1.13 11.01 -9.03
C VAL A 92 -0.10 10.97 -10.15
N VAL A 93 1.19 11.09 -9.82
CA VAL A 93 2.27 11.03 -10.82
C VAL A 93 2.30 9.67 -11.51
N LEU A 94 2.17 8.57 -10.76
CA LEU A 94 2.17 7.22 -11.32
C LEU A 94 0.92 6.93 -12.18
N GLY A 95 -0.22 7.53 -11.83
CA GLY A 95 -1.46 7.43 -12.60
C GLY A 95 -1.53 8.34 -13.83
N SER A 96 -0.67 9.35 -13.93
CA SER A 96 -0.66 10.28 -15.07
C SER A 96 -0.03 9.63 -16.31
N ALA A 97 -0.81 9.47 -17.38
CA ALA A 97 -0.33 8.86 -18.62
C ALA A 97 0.58 9.82 -19.41
N PRO A 98 1.66 9.34 -20.06
CA PRO A 98 2.53 10.19 -20.87
C PRO A 98 1.76 10.85 -22.02
N ALA A 99 2.03 12.13 -22.30
CA ALA A 99 1.51 12.82 -23.46
C ALA A 99 1.96 12.09 -24.73
N ARG A 100 1.03 11.41 -25.41
CA ARG A 100 1.35 10.69 -26.65
C ARG A 100 1.82 11.70 -27.71
N PRO A 101 2.94 11.47 -28.40
CA PRO A 101 3.36 12.29 -29.51
C PRO A 101 2.23 12.37 -30.54
N ARG A 102 1.80 13.58 -30.89
CA ARG A 102 0.86 13.78 -32.00
C ARG A 102 1.57 13.31 -33.27
N VAL A 103 1.23 12.10 -33.72
CA VAL A 103 1.59 11.64 -35.07
C VAL A 103 0.77 12.50 -36.02
N THR A 104 1.38 13.58 -36.54
CA THR A 104 0.81 14.38 -37.61
C THR A 104 0.52 13.46 -38.79
N SER A 105 -0.75 13.27 -39.09
CA SER A 105 -1.21 12.37 -40.14
C SER A 105 -0.85 12.95 -41.52
N PRO A 106 -0.29 12.15 -42.45
CA PRO A 106 0.13 12.60 -43.79
C PRO A 106 -0.94 13.26 -44.69
N ARG A 107 -2.21 13.28 -44.28
CA ARG A 107 -3.29 13.93 -45.05
C ARG A 107 -3.22 15.46 -45.06
N GLU A 108 -2.47 16.06 -44.14
CA GLU A 108 -2.25 17.51 -44.13
C GLU A 108 -1.24 17.96 -45.22
N ARG A 109 -0.40 17.06 -45.74
CA ARG A 109 0.57 17.38 -46.81
C ARG A 109 -0.01 17.36 -48.21
N VAL A 110 -1.17 16.72 -48.42
CA VAL A 110 -1.74 16.49 -49.77
C VAL A 110 -2.59 17.69 -50.25
N GLY A 111 -3.09 18.53 -49.34
CA GLY A 111 -3.86 19.74 -49.71
C GLY A 111 -3.04 20.98 -50.08
N ALA A 112 -1.72 20.94 -49.88
CA ALA A 112 -0.85 22.11 -50.10
C ALA A 112 -0.19 22.14 -51.50
N GLY A 113 -0.29 21.07 -52.29
CA GLY A 113 0.36 20.95 -53.60
C GLY A 113 -0.51 21.28 -54.81
N ASP A 114 -1.83 21.41 -54.65
CA ASP A 114 -2.79 21.42 -55.77
C ASP A 114 -3.40 22.80 -56.06
N ARG A 115 -2.57 23.85 -56.00
CA ARG A 115 -2.99 25.25 -56.29
C ARG A 115 -1.99 26.02 -57.15
N ARG A 116 -1.32 25.38 -58.09
CA ARG A 116 -0.49 26.07 -59.09
C ARG A 116 -0.71 25.52 -60.49
#